data_AF-E6LQD6-F1
#
_entry.id   AF-E6LQD6-F1
#
_cell.length_a   1.000
_cell.length_b   1.000
_cell.length_c   1.000
_cell.angle_alpha   90.00
_cell.angle_beta   90.00
_cell.angle_gamma   90.00
#
_symmetry.space_group_name_H-M   'P 1'
#
loop_
_entity.id
_entity.type
_entity.pdbx_description
1 polymer ?
#
loop_
_entity_poly.entity_id
_entity_poly.type
_entity_poly.pdbx_seq_one_letter_code
_entity_poly.pdbx_strand_id
1 'polypeptide(L)'
;MADETNVNEKPKKRRFSKLKYIIAFIFINVIIFFVVTAQPKFEVSIEAVENSKSVDIKVTQKSFFPLKSFTMMLDNEPLSFTKNGNTYEATATKNGTLEIVATNINTMSQTIYEKIDKIDSTAPTIFAQLVKKGELNVTFEDTHSDIDYNSIYAIDSNDKKILPAKVDKEEGRVTFHFDTYGIKAYVSDTAGNQGEVAFNNSEINQTKLVSAEGTEVNDIPVDERQNNENDISDDTTFDVGNLNEKPPKKNDDYLYEKH
;
A
#
# COMPACT_ATOMS: atom_id res chain seq x y z
N MET A 1 -6.42 -35.00 99.30
CA MET A 1 -6.50 -33.55 98.98
C MET A 1 -5.71 -33.39 97.69
N ALA A 2 -6.34 -33.48 96.51
CA ALA A 2 -7.10 -32.39 95.85
C ALA A 2 -6.21 -31.13 95.77
N ASP A 3 -5.79 -30.61 94.62
CA ASP A 3 -6.57 -30.25 93.44
C ASP A 3 -5.61 -30.07 92.25
N GLU A 4 -5.88 -30.69 91.11
CA GLU A 4 -6.47 -30.08 89.91
C GLU A 4 -5.47 -29.40 88.96
N THR A 5 -5.21 -30.14 87.89
CA THR A 5 -4.92 -29.66 86.54
C THR A 5 -5.75 -28.43 86.15
N ASN A 6 -5.12 -27.40 85.59
CA ASN A 6 -5.75 -26.64 84.51
C ASN A 6 -4.72 -25.99 83.58
N VAL A 7 -4.29 -26.79 82.59
CA VAL A 7 -3.76 -26.27 81.33
C VAL A 7 -4.89 -25.49 80.66
N ASN A 8 -4.81 -24.17 80.65
CA ASN A 8 -5.74 -23.34 79.88
C ASN A 8 -4.96 -22.43 78.92
N GLU A 9 -4.21 -23.06 78.02
CA GLU A 9 -3.81 -22.40 76.78
C GLU A 9 -5.06 -22.17 75.93
N LYS A 10 -5.61 -20.96 76.01
CA LYS A 10 -6.67 -20.51 75.10
C LYS A 10 -6.14 -20.61 73.67
N PRO A 11 -6.78 -21.34 72.76
CA PRO A 11 -6.33 -21.39 71.38
C PRO A 11 -6.43 -19.98 70.79
N LYS A 12 -5.28 -19.42 70.37
CA LYS A 12 -5.19 -18.13 69.67
C LYS A 12 -6.07 -18.19 68.42
N LYS A 13 -7.31 -17.69 68.54
CA LYS A 13 -8.34 -17.77 67.50
C LYS A 13 -7.82 -17.01 66.28
N ARG A 14 -7.48 -17.79 65.25
CA ARG A 14 -6.78 -17.43 64.02
C ARG A 14 -7.25 -16.08 63.43
N ARG A 15 -6.33 -15.10 63.39
CA ARG A 15 -6.46 -13.86 62.57
C ARG A 15 -6.57 -14.12 61.05
N PHE A 16 -6.48 -15.38 60.62
CA PHE A 16 -6.62 -15.84 59.24
C PHE A 16 -8.04 -15.70 58.66
N SER A 17 -9.08 -15.43 59.47
CA SER A 17 -10.45 -15.26 58.95
C SER A 17 -10.65 -13.91 58.24
N LYS A 18 -10.25 -12.79 58.86
CA LYS A 18 -10.38 -11.44 58.27
C LYS A 18 -9.55 -11.26 57.00
N LEU A 19 -8.35 -11.85 56.98
CA LEU A 19 -7.45 -11.79 55.83
C LEU A 19 -8.07 -12.45 54.57
N LYS A 20 -8.82 -13.55 54.73
CA LYS A 20 -9.53 -14.19 53.61
C LYS A 20 -10.61 -13.28 53.00
N TYR A 21 -11.35 -12.54 53.83
CA TYR A 21 -12.35 -11.59 53.34
C TYR A 21 -11.72 -10.41 52.62
N ILE A 22 -10.59 -9.89 53.13
CA ILE A 22 -9.84 -8.82 52.46
C ILE A 22 -9.28 -9.31 51.11
N ILE A 23 -8.70 -10.50 51.06
CA ILE A 23 -8.20 -11.09 49.81
C ILE A 23 -9.35 -11.35 48.83
N ALA A 24 -10.48 -11.90 49.28
CA ALA A 24 -11.65 -12.10 48.45
C ALA A 24 -12.21 -10.77 47.91
N PHE A 25 -12.24 -9.73 48.74
CA PHE A 25 -12.65 -8.38 48.32
C PHE A 25 -11.72 -7.83 47.24
N ILE A 26 -10.40 -7.90 47.43
CA ILE A 26 -9.42 -7.47 46.43
C ILE A 26 -9.61 -8.27 45.14
N PHE A 27 -9.73 -9.59 45.24
CA PHE A 27 -9.89 -10.47 44.08
C PHE A 27 -11.14 -10.16 43.26
N ILE A 28 -12.29 -9.95 43.92
CA ILE A 28 -13.54 -9.55 43.24
C ILE A 28 -13.37 -8.19 42.56
N ASN A 29 -12.78 -7.20 43.23
CA ASN A 29 -12.58 -5.88 42.64
C ASN A 29 -11.62 -5.92 41.44
N VAL A 30 -10.58 -6.76 41.49
CA VAL A 30 -9.68 -6.98 40.35
C VAL A 30 -10.44 -7.60 39.17
N ILE A 31 -11.30 -8.59 39.40
CA ILE A 31 -12.15 -9.16 38.34
C ILE A 31 -13.08 -8.10 37.75
N ILE A 32 -13.77 -7.35 38.60
CA ILE A 32 -14.68 -6.26 38.15
C ILE A 32 -13.89 -5.26 37.31
N PHE A 33 -12.70 -4.86 37.77
CA PHE A 33 -11.82 -3.96 37.05
C PHE A 33 -11.54 -4.47 35.63
N PHE A 34 -11.09 -5.72 35.48
CA PHE A 34 -10.87 -6.31 34.15
C PHE A 34 -12.14 -6.35 33.30
N VAL A 35 -13.29 -6.68 33.89
CA VAL A 35 -14.58 -6.72 33.19
C VAL A 35 -14.99 -5.34 32.68
N VAL A 36 -14.81 -4.28 33.47
CA VAL A 36 -15.22 -2.92 33.05
C VAL A 36 -14.22 -2.27 32.12
N THR A 37 -12.93 -2.65 32.17
CA THR A 37 -11.88 -2.06 31.32
C THR A 37 -11.52 -2.90 30.09
N ALA A 38 -12.08 -4.09 29.92
CA ALA A 38 -11.78 -4.94 28.77
C ALA A 38 -12.23 -4.28 27.45
N GLN A 39 -11.27 -3.82 26.66
CA GLN A 39 -11.51 -3.34 25.30
C GLN A 39 -11.56 -4.51 24.31
N PRO A 40 -12.31 -4.34 23.19
CA PRO A 40 -12.23 -5.31 22.12
C PRO A 40 -10.82 -5.29 21.50
N LYS A 41 -10.43 -6.41 20.89
CA LYS A 41 -9.12 -6.56 20.22
C LYS A 41 -9.32 -7.32 18.93
N PHE A 42 -8.78 -6.80 17.84
CA PHE A 42 -8.87 -7.41 16.52
C PHE A 42 -7.50 -7.55 15.85
N GLU A 43 -7.46 -8.46 14.89
CA GLU A 43 -6.42 -8.58 13.87
C GLU A 43 -7.08 -8.37 12.51
N VAL A 44 -6.47 -7.56 11.65
CA VAL A 44 -6.99 -7.23 10.32
C VAL A 44 -6.04 -7.81 9.28
N SER A 45 -6.56 -8.55 8.31
CA SER A 45 -5.86 -8.97 7.09
C SER A 45 -6.53 -8.31 5.88
N ILE A 46 -5.71 -7.78 4.97
CA ILE A 46 -6.15 -7.16 3.71
C ILE A 46 -5.34 -7.79 2.58
N GLU A 47 -6.00 -8.62 1.79
CA GLU A 47 -5.41 -9.40 0.72
C GLU A 47 -5.99 -8.97 -0.62
N ALA A 48 -5.11 -8.73 -1.61
CA ALA A 48 -5.55 -8.43 -2.95
C ALA A 48 -6.03 -9.71 -3.63
N VAL A 49 -7.16 -9.62 -4.33
CA VAL A 49 -7.62 -10.69 -5.21
C VAL A 49 -6.75 -10.69 -6.46
N GLU A 50 -6.53 -11.85 -7.08
CA GLU A 50 -5.61 -12.03 -8.23
C GLU A 50 -5.85 -11.04 -9.40
N ASN A 51 -7.07 -10.53 -9.56
CA ASN A 51 -7.42 -9.58 -10.61
C ASN A 51 -7.16 -8.10 -10.23
N SER A 52 -6.61 -7.82 -9.05
CA SER A 52 -6.38 -6.47 -8.51
C SER A 52 -7.59 -5.52 -8.53
N LYS A 53 -8.82 -6.03 -8.70
CA LYS A 53 -10.06 -5.20 -8.72
C LYS A 53 -10.71 -5.03 -7.36
N SER A 54 -10.31 -5.87 -6.43
CA SER A 54 -10.89 -5.90 -5.10
C SER A 54 -9.88 -6.44 -4.10
N VAL A 55 -10.10 -6.09 -2.85
CA VAL A 55 -9.39 -6.69 -1.71
C VAL A 55 -10.39 -7.39 -0.80
N ASP A 56 -9.98 -8.55 -0.30
CA ASP A 56 -10.69 -9.24 0.76
C ASP A 56 -10.16 -8.76 2.11
N ILE A 57 -11.10 -8.39 2.96
CA ILE A 57 -10.85 -7.83 4.29
C ILE A 57 -11.34 -8.85 5.31
N LYS A 58 -10.44 -9.30 6.16
CA LYS A 58 -10.74 -10.22 7.25
C LYS A 58 -10.39 -9.61 8.59
N VAL A 59 -11.40 -9.41 9.43
CA VAL A 59 -11.24 -8.88 10.79
C VAL A 59 -11.55 -9.98 11.79
N THR A 60 -10.53 -10.44 12.52
CA THR A 60 -10.65 -11.52 13.49
C THR A 60 -10.63 -10.96 14.91
N GLN A 61 -11.73 -11.16 15.65
CA GLN A 61 -11.80 -10.81 17.06
C GLN A 61 -10.93 -11.77 17.90
N LYS A 62 -9.96 -11.20 18.63
CA LYS A 62 -9.08 -11.91 19.57
C LYS A 62 -9.53 -11.76 21.03
N SER A 63 -10.30 -10.72 21.33
CA SER A 63 -10.86 -10.51 22.67
C SER A 63 -11.98 -11.49 23.00
N PHE A 64 -12.03 -11.97 24.24
CA PHE A 64 -13.08 -12.87 24.71
C PHE A 64 -14.44 -12.17 24.94
N PHE A 65 -14.41 -10.87 25.25
CA PHE A 65 -15.63 -10.14 25.60
C PHE A 65 -16.60 -10.04 24.40
N PRO A 66 -17.90 -10.30 24.59
CA PRO A 66 -18.88 -10.16 23.52
C PRO A 66 -19.02 -8.71 23.06
N LEU A 67 -19.19 -8.54 21.75
CA LEU A 67 -19.46 -7.25 21.12
C LEU A 67 -20.93 -6.89 21.23
N LYS A 68 -21.19 -5.62 21.56
CA LYS A 68 -22.50 -4.97 21.45
C LYS A 68 -22.72 -4.44 20.04
N SER A 69 -21.69 -3.89 19.41
CA SER A 69 -21.75 -3.38 18.03
C SER A 69 -20.42 -3.54 17.32
N PHE A 70 -20.49 -3.65 16.00
CA PHE A 70 -19.35 -3.68 15.09
C PHE A 70 -19.78 -2.97 13.80
N THR A 71 -19.01 -1.99 13.35
CA THR A 71 -19.23 -1.25 12.11
C THR A 71 -17.93 -1.18 11.33
N MET A 72 -18.06 -1.20 10.01
CA MET A 72 -16.96 -1.08 9.07
C MET A 72 -17.35 -0.03 8.05
N MET A 73 -16.45 0.91 7.79
CA MET A 73 -16.65 2.00 6.84
C MET A 73 -15.43 2.13 5.95
N LEU A 74 -15.64 2.52 4.69
CA LEU A 74 -14.58 2.85 3.73
C LEU A 74 -14.81 4.29 3.28
N ASP A 75 -13.88 5.20 3.60
CA ASP A 75 -14.02 6.65 3.35
C ASP A 75 -15.37 7.20 3.82
N ASN A 76 -15.74 6.88 5.07
CA ASN A 76 -17.00 7.29 5.71
C ASN A 76 -18.29 6.69 5.09
N GLU A 77 -18.18 5.77 4.13
CA GLU A 77 -19.32 5.03 3.60
C GLU A 77 -19.41 3.65 4.28
N PRO A 78 -20.60 3.18 4.69
CA PRO A 78 -20.75 1.85 5.29
C PRO A 78 -20.30 0.75 4.34
N LEU A 79 -19.44 -0.15 4.84
CA LEU A 79 -18.98 -1.33 4.12
C LEU A 79 -19.72 -2.57 4.63
N SER A 80 -20.38 -3.29 3.72
CA SER A 80 -21.11 -4.52 4.07
C SER A 80 -20.13 -5.64 4.42
N PHE A 81 -20.46 -6.41 5.45
CA PHE A 81 -19.66 -7.55 5.90
C PHE A 81 -20.55 -8.72 6.32
N THR A 82 -19.99 -9.93 6.26
CA THR A 82 -20.58 -11.15 6.80
C THR A 82 -19.86 -11.55 8.07
N LYS A 83 -20.60 -11.97 9.09
CA LYS A 83 -20.02 -12.49 10.34
C LYS A 83 -20.02 -14.02 10.34
N ASN A 84 -18.84 -14.61 10.53
CA ASN A 84 -18.66 -16.04 10.72
C ASN A 84 -17.90 -16.30 12.03
N GLY A 85 -18.63 -16.70 13.08
CA GLY A 85 -18.06 -16.89 14.41
C GLY A 85 -17.48 -15.59 14.99
N ASN A 86 -16.16 -15.55 15.19
CA ASN A 86 -15.40 -14.39 15.67
C ASN A 86 -14.75 -13.59 14.52
N THR A 87 -15.04 -13.93 13.27
CA THR A 87 -14.47 -13.30 12.08
C THR A 87 -15.53 -12.49 11.35
N TYR A 88 -15.13 -11.34 10.84
CA TYR A 88 -15.92 -10.45 10.00
C TYR A 88 -15.22 -10.34 8.65
N GLU A 89 -15.94 -10.64 7.58
CA GLU A 89 -15.41 -10.71 6.22
C GLU A 89 -16.14 -9.69 5.34
N ALA A 90 -15.38 -8.87 4.62
CA ALA A 90 -15.87 -7.88 3.69
C ALA A 90 -15.00 -7.85 2.43
N THR A 91 -15.53 -7.29 1.35
CA THR A 91 -14.78 -7.06 0.12
C THR A 91 -14.89 -5.59 -0.22
N ALA A 92 -13.75 -4.93 -0.46
CA ALA A 92 -13.71 -3.56 -0.96
C ALA A 92 -13.34 -3.57 -2.45
N THR A 93 -13.98 -2.70 -3.21
CA THR A 93 -13.80 -2.55 -4.67
C THR A 93 -13.23 -1.17 -5.05
N LYS A 94 -12.79 -0.40 -4.07
CA LYS A 94 -12.11 0.89 -4.27
C LYS A 94 -11.04 1.06 -3.19
N ASN A 95 -9.97 1.77 -3.55
CA ASN A 95 -8.97 2.23 -2.59
C ASN A 95 -9.59 3.25 -1.62
N GLY A 96 -9.01 3.39 -0.43
CA GLY A 96 -9.52 4.29 0.59
C GLY A 96 -9.01 3.99 1.99
N THR A 97 -9.60 4.65 2.98
CA THR A 97 -9.33 4.41 4.41
C THR A 97 -10.44 3.56 5.01
N LEU A 98 -10.07 2.36 5.47
CA LEU A 98 -10.93 1.45 6.20
C LEU A 98 -10.98 1.88 7.67
N GLU A 99 -12.18 2.21 8.17
CA GLU A 99 -12.46 2.43 9.58
C GLU A 99 -13.26 1.26 10.15
N ILE A 100 -12.77 0.66 11.23
CA ILE A 100 -13.48 -0.39 11.97
C ILE A 100 -13.74 0.13 13.37
N VAL A 101 -15.01 0.18 13.77
CA VAL A 101 -15.41 0.56 15.14
C VAL A 101 -16.13 -0.61 15.78
N ALA A 102 -15.64 -1.00 16.95
CA ALA A 102 -16.21 -2.10 17.71
C ALA A 102 -16.41 -1.69 19.16
N THR A 103 -17.55 -2.06 19.72
CA THR A 103 -17.92 -1.73 21.10
C THR A 103 -18.34 -3.00 21.81
N ASN A 104 -17.69 -3.29 22.95
CA ASN A 104 -18.05 -4.39 23.83
C ASN A 104 -19.35 -4.09 24.62
N ILE A 105 -19.95 -5.13 25.19
CA ILE A 105 -21.11 -4.99 26.10
C ILE A 105 -20.83 -4.14 27.35
N ASN A 106 -19.58 -4.06 27.79
CA ASN A 106 -19.12 -3.20 28.88
C ASN A 106 -18.90 -1.74 28.43
N THR A 107 -19.33 -1.37 27.22
CA THR A 107 -19.22 -0.04 26.61
C THR A 107 -17.82 0.43 26.25
N MET A 108 -16.80 -0.41 26.46
CA MET A 108 -15.45 -0.12 25.96
C MET A 108 -15.39 -0.34 24.46
N SER A 109 -14.74 0.58 23.75
CA SER A 109 -14.65 0.57 22.28
C SER A 109 -13.20 0.57 21.80
N GLN A 110 -13.00 0.12 20.57
CA GLN A 110 -11.77 0.26 19.81
C GLN A 110 -12.12 0.73 18.39
N THR A 111 -11.31 1.65 17.88
CA THR A 111 -11.33 2.05 16.46
C THR A 111 -10.01 1.67 15.83
N ILE A 112 -10.06 1.10 14.62
CA ILE A 112 -8.89 0.74 13.81
C ILE A 112 -9.01 1.45 12.47
N TYR A 113 -7.88 1.98 11.99
CA TYR A 113 -7.74 2.59 10.67
C TYR A 113 -6.71 1.81 9.87
N GLU A 114 -7.10 1.34 8.69
CA GLU A 114 -6.20 0.67 7.75
C GLU A 114 -6.33 1.33 6.37
N LYS A 115 -5.22 1.37 5.63
CA LYS A 115 -5.21 1.91 4.26
C LYS A 115 -5.40 0.78 3.26
N ILE A 116 -6.29 0.97 2.29
CA ILE A 116 -6.46 0.11 1.12
C ILE A 116 -5.90 0.85 -0.10
N ASP A 117 -4.82 0.34 -0.67
CA ASP A 117 -4.13 0.90 -1.83
C ASP A 117 -3.62 -0.17 -2.82
N LYS A 118 -4.22 -1.36 -2.78
CA LYS A 118 -3.85 -2.50 -3.63
C LYS A 118 -4.80 -2.72 -4.82
N ILE A 119 -5.86 -1.91 -4.94
CA ILE A 119 -6.80 -2.03 -6.07
C ILE A 119 -6.28 -1.19 -7.21
N ASP A 120 -6.14 -1.80 -8.37
CA ASP A 120 -5.75 -1.11 -9.57
C ASP A 120 -6.98 -0.56 -10.32
N SER A 121 -6.93 0.71 -10.64
CA SER A 121 -7.98 1.43 -11.37
C SER A 121 -7.41 2.33 -12.46
N THR A 122 -6.14 2.17 -12.80
CA THR A 122 -5.42 3.04 -13.74
C THR A 122 -4.95 2.24 -14.93
N ALA A 123 -4.90 2.87 -16.11
CA ALA A 123 -4.36 2.20 -17.28
C ALA A 123 -2.83 2.02 -17.17
N PRO A 124 -2.23 1.08 -17.90
CA PRO A 124 -0.79 1.03 -18.07
C PRO A 124 -0.24 2.35 -18.59
N THR A 125 0.91 2.75 -18.06
CA THR A 125 1.71 3.83 -18.66
C THR A 125 2.31 3.31 -19.96
N ILE A 126 2.20 4.09 -21.04
CA ILE A 126 2.67 3.71 -22.37
C ILE A 126 3.77 4.67 -22.81
N PHE A 127 4.98 4.18 -22.99
CA PHE A 127 6.04 4.89 -23.71
C PHE A 127 6.21 4.30 -25.10
N ALA A 128 5.98 5.09 -26.13
CA ALA A 128 6.02 4.63 -27.51
C ALA A 128 6.96 5.49 -28.36
N GLN A 129 7.68 4.83 -29.26
CA GLN A 129 8.66 5.45 -30.15
C GLN A 129 8.51 4.89 -31.56
N LEU A 130 8.30 5.77 -32.54
CA LEU A 130 8.38 5.42 -33.95
C LEU A 130 9.86 5.44 -34.40
N VAL A 131 10.53 4.29 -34.30
CA VAL A 131 11.98 4.15 -34.56
C VAL A 131 12.33 4.47 -36.01
N LYS A 132 11.49 4.04 -36.93
CA LYS A 132 11.58 4.34 -38.37
C LYS A 132 10.22 4.17 -38.99
N LYS A 133 10.10 4.54 -40.28
CA LYS A 133 8.84 4.34 -41.01
C LYS A 133 8.40 2.89 -40.94
N GLY A 134 7.20 2.69 -40.41
CA GLY A 134 6.57 1.38 -40.28
C GLY A 134 7.05 0.50 -39.13
N GLU A 135 7.87 1.01 -38.20
CA GLU A 135 8.30 0.27 -37.00
C GLU A 135 8.05 1.08 -35.73
N LEU A 136 7.10 0.60 -34.92
CA LEU A 136 6.69 1.21 -33.66
C LEU A 136 7.13 0.33 -32.49
N ASN A 137 7.98 0.87 -31.62
CA ASN A 137 8.31 0.25 -30.33
C ASN A 137 7.41 0.84 -29.26
N VAL A 138 6.84 -0.01 -28.41
CA VAL A 138 5.98 0.40 -27.30
C VAL A 138 6.44 -0.32 -26.05
N THR A 139 6.67 0.43 -24.98
CA THR A 139 7.02 -0.06 -23.64
C THR A 139 5.88 0.25 -22.70
N PHE A 140 5.51 -0.70 -21.86
CA PHE A 140 4.41 -0.61 -20.92
C PHE A 140 4.92 -0.74 -19.50
N GLU A 141 4.42 0.11 -18.61
CA GLU A 141 4.70 0.06 -17.18
C GLU A 141 3.40 0.15 -16.39
N ASP A 142 3.27 -0.71 -15.39
CA ASP A 142 2.15 -0.71 -14.45
C ASP A 142 2.67 -0.92 -13.02
N THR A 143 2.01 -0.28 -12.05
CA THR A 143 2.46 -0.26 -10.65
C THR A 143 1.66 -1.18 -9.75
N HIS A 144 0.39 -1.49 -10.09
CA HIS A 144 -0.53 -2.21 -9.20
C HIS A 144 -1.02 -3.53 -9.80
N SER A 145 -0.89 -3.72 -11.11
CA SER A 145 -1.19 -4.98 -11.78
C SER A 145 -0.14 -5.32 -12.85
N ASP A 146 -0.17 -6.56 -13.34
CA ASP A 146 0.71 -6.98 -14.43
C ASP A 146 0.10 -6.64 -15.79
N ILE A 147 0.93 -6.43 -16.81
CA ILE A 147 0.48 -6.25 -18.20
C ILE A 147 -0.07 -7.56 -18.78
N ASP A 148 -1.28 -7.55 -19.34
CA ASP A 148 -1.79 -8.69 -20.13
C ASP A 148 -1.24 -8.62 -21.56
N TYR A 149 -0.09 -9.26 -21.79
CA TYR A 149 0.53 -9.31 -23.12
C TYR A 149 -0.33 -9.95 -24.21
N ASN A 150 -1.32 -10.79 -23.84
CA ASN A 150 -2.22 -11.40 -24.84
C ASN A 150 -3.28 -10.40 -25.32
N SER A 151 -3.54 -9.34 -24.55
CA SER A 151 -4.45 -8.25 -24.92
C SER A 151 -3.86 -7.28 -25.93
N ILE A 152 -2.53 -7.29 -26.14
CA ILE A 152 -1.82 -6.29 -26.96
C ILE A 152 -2.12 -6.48 -28.44
N TYR A 153 -2.59 -5.43 -29.09
CA TYR A 153 -2.74 -5.37 -30.55
C TYR A 153 -2.66 -3.93 -31.05
N ALA A 154 -2.58 -3.77 -32.37
CA ALA A 154 -2.74 -2.47 -33.01
C ALA A 154 -3.78 -2.53 -34.12
N ILE A 155 -4.33 -1.37 -34.48
CA ILE A 155 -5.17 -1.16 -35.66
C ILE A 155 -4.44 -0.14 -36.55
N ASP A 156 -4.24 -0.50 -37.81
CA ASP A 156 -3.65 0.40 -38.79
C ASP A 156 -4.70 1.31 -39.45
N SER A 157 -4.27 2.27 -40.28
CA SER A 157 -5.20 3.19 -40.93
C SER A 157 -6.10 2.55 -42.00
N ASN A 158 -5.95 1.25 -42.27
CA ASN A 158 -6.83 0.47 -43.14
C ASN A 158 -7.78 -0.45 -42.33
N ASP A 159 -7.93 -0.17 -41.02
CA ASP A 159 -8.73 -0.93 -40.07
C ASP A 159 -8.30 -2.40 -39.92
N LYS A 160 -7.05 -2.72 -40.28
CA LYS A 160 -6.50 -4.07 -40.12
C LYS A 160 -5.90 -4.22 -38.73
N LYS A 161 -6.30 -5.28 -38.04
CA LYS A 161 -5.69 -5.70 -36.77
C LYS A 161 -4.28 -6.26 -37.01
N ILE A 162 -3.31 -5.72 -36.28
CA ILE A 162 -1.90 -6.12 -36.30
C ILE A 162 -1.53 -6.66 -34.93
N LEU A 163 -0.86 -7.81 -34.90
CA LEU A 163 -0.24 -8.34 -33.68
C LEU A 163 1.22 -7.90 -33.60
N PRO A 164 1.81 -7.80 -32.40
CA PRO A 164 3.22 -7.51 -32.24
C PRO A 164 4.10 -8.48 -33.06
N ALA A 165 5.09 -7.93 -33.76
CA ALA A 165 6.12 -8.70 -34.44
C ALA A 165 7.15 -9.27 -33.45
N LYS A 166 7.40 -8.55 -32.35
CA LYS A 166 8.27 -8.98 -31.25
C LYS A 166 7.61 -8.62 -29.91
N VAL A 167 7.74 -9.51 -28.93
CA VAL A 167 7.32 -9.30 -27.54
C VAL A 167 8.49 -9.63 -26.64
N ASP A 168 8.91 -8.66 -25.84
CA ASP A 168 9.92 -8.76 -24.80
C ASP A 168 9.27 -8.49 -23.44
N LYS A 169 8.96 -9.56 -22.72
CA LYS A 169 8.23 -9.47 -21.45
C LYS A 169 9.10 -8.96 -20.31
N GLU A 170 10.42 -9.14 -20.39
CA GLU A 170 11.35 -8.70 -19.35
C GLU A 170 11.51 -7.18 -19.39
N GLU A 171 11.53 -6.60 -20.59
CA GLU A 171 11.65 -5.14 -20.78
C GLU A 171 10.31 -4.41 -20.84
N GLY A 172 9.16 -5.09 -20.71
CA GLY A 172 7.87 -4.40 -20.86
C GLY A 172 7.54 -4.02 -22.31
N ARG A 173 8.26 -4.56 -23.31
CA ARG A 173 8.36 -3.95 -24.65
C ARG A 173 7.79 -4.83 -25.76
N VAL A 174 7.11 -4.20 -26.71
CA VAL A 174 6.65 -4.82 -27.96
C VAL A 174 7.05 -3.99 -29.17
N THR A 175 7.15 -4.65 -30.32
CA THR A 175 7.43 -4.00 -31.61
C THR A 175 6.31 -4.34 -32.59
N PHE A 176 5.75 -3.34 -33.24
CA PHE A 176 4.80 -3.48 -34.34
C PHE A 176 5.44 -3.10 -35.68
N HIS A 177 5.09 -3.84 -36.73
CA HIS A 177 5.41 -3.49 -38.11
C HIS A 177 4.13 -3.13 -38.87
N PHE A 178 4.14 -2.03 -39.61
CA PHE A 178 3.01 -1.55 -40.40
C PHE A 178 3.50 -0.76 -41.62
N ASP A 179 2.72 -0.68 -42.69
CA ASP A 179 3.07 -0.01 -43.95
C ASP A 179 2.11 1.12 -44.33
N THR A 180 1.13 1.37 -43.47
CA THR A 180 0.08 2.37 -43.70
C THR A 180 0.45 3.74 -43.12
N TYR A 181 -0.47 4.70 -43.25
CA TYR A 181 -0.25 6.08 -42.81
C TYR A 181 -0.22 6.24 -41.29
N GLY A 182 -0.90 5.37 -40.55
CA GLY A 182 -1.02 5.51 -39.11
C GLY A 182 -1.29 4.18 -38.42
N ILE A 183 -1.02 4.15 -37.13
CA ILE A 183 -1.20 2.99 -36.28
C ILE A 183 -1.70 3.45 -34.91
N LYS A 184 -2.64 2.71 -34.34
CA LYS A 184 -3.08 2.86 -32.96
C LYS A 184 -2.87 1.55 -32.22
N ALA A 185 -2.02 1.55 -31.22
CA ALA A 185 -1.74 0.41 -30.36
C ALA A 185 -2.65 0.44 -29.13
N TYR A 186 -3.04 -0.75 -28.66
CA TYR A 186 -3.90 -1.00 -27.52
C TYR A 186 -3.23 -2.00 -26.59
N VAL A 187 -3.41 -1.78 -25.29
CA VAL A 187 -2.95 -2.68 -24.23
C VAL A 187 -4.00 -2.72 -23.12
N SER A 188 -4.10 -3.85 -22.43
CA SER A 188 -4.79 -3.96 -21.15
C SER A 188 -3.84 -4.54 -20.10
N ASP A 189 -4.03 -4.13 -18.86
CA ASP A 189 -3.46 -4.84 -17.72
C ASP A 189 -4.34 -6.04 -17.32
N THR A 190 -3.88 -6.78 -16.31
CA THR A 190 -4.60 -7.92 -15.72
C THR A 190 -5.81 -7.51 -14.87
N ALA A 191 -5.86 -6.25 -14.43
CA ALA A 191 -7.06 -5.61 -13.90
C ALA A 191 -8.03 -5.14 -15.02
N GLY A 192 -7.72 -5.35 -16.30
CA GLY A 192 -8.54 -4.94 -17.43
C GLY A 192 -8.68 -3.42 -17.62
N ASN A 193 -7.81 -2.59 -17.03
CA ASN A 193 -7.73 -1.18 -17.43
C ASN A 193 -7.03 -1.10 -18.79
N GLN A 194 -7.49 -0.19 -19.65
CA GLN A 194 -7.07 -0.15 -21.05
C GLN A 194 -6.31 1.14 -21.36
N GLY A 195 -5.20 1.00 -22.07
CA GLY A 195 -4.43 2.11 -22.61
C GLY A 195 -4.37 2.04 -24.13
N GLU A 196 -4.29 3.21 -24.78
CA GLU A 196 -4.07 3.31 -26.22
C GLU A 196 -3.06 4.40 -26.57
N VAL A 197 -2.36 4.24 -27.68
CA VAL A 197 -1.48 5.28 -28.23
C VAL A 197 -1.51 5.27 -29.75
N ALA A 198 -1.55 6.45 -30.37
CA ALA A 198 -1.63 6.59 -31.83
C ALA A 198 -0.42 7.34 -32.41
N PHE A 199 0.07 6.85 -33.55
CA PHE A 199 1.17 7.42 -34.31
C PHE A 199 0.84 7.60 -35.79
N ASN A 200 1.54 8.54 -36.40
CA ASN A 200 1.51 8.80 -37.83
C ASN A 200 2.86 8.41 -38.44
N ASN A 201 2.85 7.74 -39.58
CA ASN A 201 4.04 7.23 -40.28
C ASN A 201 4.79 8.33 -41.07
N SER A 202 4.38 9.59 -40.94
CA SER A 202 4.93 10.72 -41.70
C SER A 202 6.29 11.19 -41.17
N GLU A 203 6.49 11.22 -39.84
CA GLU A 203 7.71 11.74 -39.22
C GLU A 203 8.36 10.66 -38.35
N ILE A 204 9.63 10.39 -38.60
CA ILE A 204 10.41 9.39 -37.85
C ILE A 204 10.89 9.96 -36.52
N ASN A 205 11.19 9.09 -35.56
CA ASN A 205 11.66 9.42 -34.20
C ASN A 205 10.66 10.18 -33.32
N GLN A 206 9.37 10.15 -33.66
CA GLN A 206 8.31 10.62 -32.76
C GLN A 206 8.28 9.75 -31.51
N THR A 207 8.15 10.38 -30.34
CA THR A 207 7.93 9.71 -29.06
C THR A 207 6.66 10.21 -28.40
N LYS A 208 5.98 9.31 -27.68
CA LYS A 208 4.82 9.64 -26.86
C LYS A 208 4.89 8.92 -25.52
N LEU A 209 4.53 9.62 -24.46
CA LEU A 209 4.21 9.04 -23.17
C LEU A 209 2.73 9.26 -22.90
N VAL A 210 2.02 8.18 -22.64
CA VAL A 210 0.66 8.21 -22.10
C VAL A 210 0.78 7.77 -20.65
N SER A 211 0.56 8.69 -19.72
CA SER A 211 0.53 8.37 -18.28
C SER A 211 -0.64 7.45 -17.93
N ALA A 212 -0.55 6.78 -16.78
CA ALA A 212 -1.62 5.93 -16.25
C ALA A 212 -2.97 6.66 -16.06
N GLU A 213 -2.95 7.99 -15.92
CA GLU A 213 -4.13 8.87 -15.84
C GLU A 213 -4.65 9.33 -17.22
N GLY A 214 -4.01 8.89 -18.32
CA GLY A 214 -4.39 9.22 -19.70
C GLY A 214 -3.84 10.54 -20.23
N THR A 215 -2.95 11.23 -19.50
CA THR A 215 -2.28 12.43 -20.00
C THR A 215 -1.22 12.04 -21.03
N GLU A 216 -1.33 12.59 -22.25
CA GLU A 216 -0.37 12.39 -23.33
C GLU A 216 0.68 13.51 -23.39
N VAL A 217 1.95 13.14 -23.54
CA VAL A 217 3.08 14.05 -23.78
C VAL A 217 3.83 13.58 -25.02
N ASN A 218 4.10 14.49 -25.96
CA ASN A 218 4.80 14.21 -27.23
C ASN A 218 6.26 14.68 -27.17
N ASP A 219 7.12 14.09 -28.01
CA ASP A 219 8.50 14.52 -28.29
C ASP A 219 9.42 14.51 -27.06
N ILE A 220 9.34 13.44 -26.28
CA ILE A 220 10.21 13.17 -25.14
C ILE A 220 11.62 12.82 -25.65
N PRO A 221 12.67 13.50 -25.14
CA PRO A 221 14.05 13.16 -25.46
C PRO A 221 14.34 11.70 -25.09
N VAL A 222 14.86 10.92 -26.03
CA VAL A 222 15.39 9.59 -25.74
C VAL A 222 16.81 9.78 -25.27
N ASP A 223 17.09 9.44 -24.00
CA ASP A 223 18.45 9.42 -23.48
C ASP A 223 19.24 8.33 -24.24
N GLU A 224 20.05 8.72 -25.20
CA GLU A 224 20.98 7.84 -25.89
C GLU A 224 22.01 7.35 -24.86
N ARG A 225 21.88 6.10 -24.42
CA ARG A 225 22.95 5.43 -23.67
C ARG A 225 24.19 5.42 -24.56
N GLN A 226 25.17 6.26 -24.23
CA GLN A 226 26.45 6.35 -24.92
C GLN A 226 27.17 4.98 -24.90
N ASN A 227 27.19 4.32 -26.06
CA ASN A 227 28.20 3.32 -26.37
C ASN A 227 29.52 4.05 -26.63
N ASN A 228 30.39 4.11 -25.63
CA ASN A 228 31.78 4.52 -25.82
C ASN A 228 32.65 3.28 -26.06
N GLU A 229 33.02 3.03 -27.31
CA GLU A 229 34.20 2.25 -27.67
C GLU A 229 35.10 3.07 -28.61
N ASN A 230 36.30 3.36 -28.08
CA ASN A 230 37.57 3.71 -28.75
C ASN A 230 37.70 5.09 -29.41
N ASP A 231 38.82 5.83 -29.35
CA ASP A 231 40.03 5.85 -28.53
C ASP A 231 40.81 7.11 -29.01
N ILE A 232 41.59 7.72 -28.09
CA ILE A 232 42.79 8.55 -28.32
C ILE A 232 42.68 10.02 -28.83
N SER A 233 43.18 10.87 -27.90
CA SER A 233 43.91 12.16 -27.98
C SER A 233 43.22 13.42 -28.49
N ASP A 234 43.01 14.41 -27.61
CA ASP A 234 44.09 15.36 -27.31
C ASP A 234 43.91 16.06 -25.94
N ASP A 235 45.05 16.47 -25.38
CA ASP A 235 45.36 16.93 -24.04
C ASP A 235 44.58 18.17 -23.54
N THR A 236 44.24 18.21 -22.24
CA THR A 236 44.49 19.37 -21.35
C THR A 236 44.23 19.03 -19.87
N THR A 237 45.30 18.62 -19.20
CA THR A 237 45.73 18.98 -17.82
C THR A 237 44.68 19.57 -16.85
N PHE A 238 44.36 18.81 -15.80
CA PHE A 238 43.71 19.31 -14.56
C PHE A 238 44.77 19.81 -13.57
N ASP A 239 44.68 21.08 -13.19
CA ASP A 239 45.50 21.68 -12.12
C ASP A 239 44.81 21.51 -10.75
N VAL A 240 45.56 20.98 -9.78
CA VAL A 240 45.11 20.64 -8.42
C VAL A 240 45.53 21.77 -7.48
N GLY A 241 44.58 22.61 -7.08
CA GLY A 241 44.78 23.73 -6.15
C GLY A 241 44.05 23.54 -4.82
N ASN A 242 44.81 23.05 -3.84
CA ASN A 242 44.56 22.96 -2.40
C ASN A 242 44.02 24.26 -1.76
N LEU A 243 43.26 24.20 -0.65
CA LEU A 243 43.61 24.86 0.62
C LEU A 243 42.51 24.76 1.71
N ASN A 244 42.96 24.27 2.86
CA ASN A 244 42.35 24.41 4.17
C ASN A 244 41.99 25.87 4.51
N GLU A 245 40.75 26.13 4.94
CA GLU A 245 40.46 27.28 5.83
C GLU A 245 39.54 26.90 7.00
N LYS A 246 39.88 27.50 8.14
CA LYS A 246 39.47 27.24 9.53
C LYS A 246 38.06 27.81 9.82
N PRO A 247 37.28 27.26 10.78
CA PRO A 247 35.94 27.80 11.07
C PRO A 247 36.03 29.11 11.89
N PRO A 248 35.19 30.12 11.62
CA PRO A 248 35.08 31.28 12.49
C PRO A 248 34.18 31.00 13.71
N LYS A 249 34.50 31.71 14.79
CA LYS A 249 34.08 31.51 16.18
C LYS A 249 32.61 31.88 16.47
N LYS A 250 32.08 31.16 17.46
CA LYS A 250 30.88 31.47 18.26
C LYS A 250 31.03 32.82 18.98
N ASN A 251 29.98 33.64 18.98
CA ASN A 251 29.64 34.56 20.08
C ASN A 251 28.12 34.65 20.19
N ASP A 252 27.66 34.31 21.39
CA ASP A 252 26.29 34.43 21.88
C ASP A 252 25.99 35.91 22.18
N ASP A 253 24.81 36.42 21.83
CA ASP A 253 24.05 37.29 22.73
C ASP A 253 22.60 37.52 22.29
N TYR A 254 21.76 37.56 23.31
CA TYR A 254 20.30 37.58 23.32
C TYR A 254 19.72 38.97 23.00
N LEU A 255 18.50 39.06 22.43
CA LEU A 255 17.31 39.62 23.10
C LEU A 255 16.11 39.83 22.15
N TYR A 256 14.94 39.53 22.71
CA TYR A 256 13.58 39.79 22.24
C TYR A 256 13.33 41.24 21.83
N GLU A 257 12.41 41.47 20.87
CA GLU A 257 11.27 42.37 21.13
C GLU A 257 10.03 42.06 20.29
N LYS A 258 8.89 42.19 20.98
CA LYS A 258 7.49 42.10 20.53
C LYS A 258 7.16 43.16 19.48
N HIS A 259 6.28 42.82 18.55
CA HIS A 259 5.02 43.56 18.32
C HIS A 259 3.96 42.61 17.77
#